data_AF-A0AAN4TMK1-F1
#
_entry.id   AF-A0AAN4TMK1-F1
#
_cell.length_a   1.000
_cell.length_b   1.000
_cell.length_c   1.000
_cell.angle_alpha   90.00
_cell.angle_beta   90.00
_cell.angle_gamma   90.00
#
_symmetry.space_group_name_H-M   'P 1'
#
loop_
_entity.id
_entity.type
_entity.pdbx_description
1 polymer ?
#
loop_
_entity_poly.entity_id
_entity_poly.type
_entity_poly.pdbx_seq_one_letter_code
_entity_poly.pdbx_strand_id
1 'polypeptide(L)'
;MSFNTDRSQLFKQLEDGAVRDLRRMDGNGKRTILHITGKSTLEDARDVFYSDGHKRADIMLKNADSVALLVTLLGRQRFVKR
;
A
#
# COMPACT_ATOMS: atom_id res chain seq x y z
N MET A 1 -5.33 -3.88 2.55
CA MET A 1 -4.36 -5.00 2.65
C MET A 1 -4.53 -5.66 4.01
N SER A 2 -4.46 -7.00 4.11
CA SER A 2 -4.62 -7.75 5.37
C SER A 2 -3.41 -8.68 5.58
N PHE A 3 -3.07 -9.02 6.83
CA PHE A 3 -2.00 -9.99 7.15
C PHE A 3 -2.26 -11.40 6.60
N ASN A 4 -3.52 -11.73 6.31
CA ASN A 4 -3.90 -13.02 5.72
C ASN A 4 -3.75 -13.06 4.19
N THR A 5 -3.35 -11.96 3.55
CA THR A 5 -2.99 -11.98 2.12
C THR A 5 -1.77 -12.86 1.93
N ASP A 6 -1.67 -13.58 0.82
CA ASP A 6 -0.47 -14.37 0.50
C ASP A 6 0.75 -13.46 0.28
N ARG A 7 1.93 -13.90 0.72
CA ARG A 7 3.18 -13.12 0.64
C ARG A 7 3.46 -12.64 -0.77
N SER A 8 3.24 -13.50 -1.76
CA SER A 8 3.48 -13.20 -3.18
C SER A 8 2.50 -12.20 -3.75
N GLN A 9 1.39 -11.92 -3.07
CA GLN A 9 0.33 -11.01 -3.52
C GLN A 9 0.46 -9.61 -2.88
N LEU A 10 1.32 -9.45 -1.87
CA LEU A 10 1.58 -8.15 -1.26
C LEU A 10 2.35 -7.22 -2.20
N PHE A 11 2.07 -5.92 -2.08
CA PHE A 11 2.74 -4.84 -2.82
C PHE A 11 2.63 -4.98 -4.34
N LYS A 12 1.49 -5.53 -4.79
CA LYS A 12 1.11 -5.62 -6.19
C LYS A 12 -0.05 -4.69 -6.51
N GLN A 13 -0.13 -4.30 -7.78
CA GLN A 13 -1.20 -3.48 -8.35
C GLN A 13 -1.83 -4.21 -9.53
N LEU A 14 -3.15 -4.05 -9.66
CA LEU A 14 -3.92 -4.52 -10.80
C LEU A 14 -3.86 -3.45 -11.91
N GLU A 15 -3.44 -3.84 -13.10
CA GLU A 15 -3.46 -3.05 -14.32
C GLU A 15 -3.83 -3.96 -15.48
N ASP A 16 -4.83 -3.55 -16.26
CA ASP A 16 -5.28 -4.26 -17.46
C ASP A 16 -5.56 -5.75 -17.21
N GLY A 17 -6.09 -6.09 -16.03
CA GLY A 17 -6.41 -7.47 -15.63
C GLY A 17 -5.21 -8.31 -15.16
N ALA A 18 -3.99 -7.76 -15.20
CA ALA A 18 -2.79 -8.41 -14.70
C ALA A 18 -2.34 -7.84 -13.35
N VAL A 19 -1.90 -8.73 -12.45
CA VAL A 19 -1.38 -8.37 -11.14
C VAL A 19 0.15 -8.28 -11.22
N ARG A 20 0.72 -7.09 -11.00
CA ARG A 20 2.19 -6.87 -11.06
C ARG A 20 2.72 -6.17 -9.82
N ASP A 21 4.02 -6.29 -9.58
CA ASP A 21 4.72 -5.57 -8.50
C ASP A 21 4.69 -4.05 -8.71
N LEU A 22 4.59 -3.32 -7.59
CA LEU A 22 4.66 -1.86 -7.59
C LEU A 22 5.98 -1.37 -8.21
N ARG A 23 5.85 -0.39 -9.11
CA ARG A 23 6.94 0.32 -9.79
C ARG A 23 7.04 1.75 -9.26
N ARG A 24 8.10 2.45 -9.65
CA ARG A 24 8.29 3.87 -9.29
C ARG A 24 7.26 4.79 -9.95
N MET A 25 6.76 4.39 -11.13
CA MET A 25 5.75 5.13 -11.89
C MET A 25 4.34 5.04 -11.29
N ASP A 26 4.10 4.03 -10.43
CA ASP A 26 2.80 3.78 -9.79
C ASP A 26 2.55 4.71 -8.57
N GLY A 27 3.29 5.82 -8.51
CA GLY A 27 3.31 6.77 -7.40
C GLY A 27 4.32 6.41 -6.31
N ASN A 28 4.11 6.98 -5.13
CA ASN A 28 5.11 6.95 -4.06
C ASN A 28 5.10 5.65 -3.23
N GLY A 29 4.12 4.76 -3.45
CA GLY A 29 3.85 3.59 -2.63
C GLY A 29 5.07 2.67 -2.48
N LYS A 30 5.73 2.32 -3.59
CA LYS A 30 6.94 1.49 -3.57
C LYS A 30 8.03 2.09 -2.68
N ARG A 31 8.33 3.38 -2.89
CA ARG A 31 9.39 4.07 -2.14
C ARG A 31 9.09 4.11 -0.65
N THR A 32 7.85 4.39 -0.28
CA THR A 32 7.42 4.42 1.11
C THR A 32 7.53 3.05 1.78
N ILE A 33 7.10 1.97 1.11
CA ILE A 33 7.22 0.59 1.64
C ILE A 33 8.69 0.22 1.87
N LEU A 34 9.55 0.48 0.89
CA LEU A 34 10.99 0.21 1.01
C LEU A 34 11.64 1.03 2.14
N HIS A 35 11.22 2.30 2.30
CA HIS A 35 11.71 3.16 3.37
C HIS A 35 11.29 2.67 4.76
N ILE A 36 10.02 2.31 4.96
CA ILE A 36 9.52 1.82 6.26
C ILE A 36 10.17 0.47 6.61
N THR A 37 10.32 -0.41 5.63
CA THR A 37 10.93 -1.73 5.86
C THR A 37 12.45 -1.67 6.01
N GLY A 38 13.09 -0.63 5.46
CA GLY A 38 14.54 -0.49 5.38
C GLY A 38 15.17 -1.43 4.35
N LYS A 39 14.42 -1.82 3.32
CA LYS A 39 14.83 -2.81 2.32
C LYS A 39 14.97 -2.20 0.93
N SER A 40 15.74 -2.87 0.08
CA SER A 40 16.00 -2.43 -1.30
C SER A 40 15.06 -3.09 -2.32
N THR A 41 14.43 -4.21 -1.95
CA THR A 41 13.53 -4.98 -2.83
C THR A 41 12.16 -5.19 -2.20
N LEU A 42 11.13 -5.35 -3.03
CA LEU A 42 9.78 -5.66 -2.56
C LEU A 42 9.68 -7.08 -1.98
N GLU A 43 10.51 -8.01 -2.47
CA GLU A 43 10.64 -9.35 -1.90
C GLU A 43 11.08 -9.28 -0.44
N ASP A 44 12.19 -8.62 -0.13
CA ASP A 44 12.65 -8.51 1.26
C ASP A 44 11.66 -7.71 2.13
N ALA A 45 10.97 -6.73 1.54
CA ALA A 45 9.95 -5.96 2.24
C ALA A 45 8.73 -6.83 2.62
N ARG A 46 8.39 -7.84 1.80
CA ARG A 46 7.33 -8.81 2.11
C ARG A 46 7.68 -9.61 3.35
N ASP A 47 8.93 -10.07 3.47
CA ASP A 47 9.38 -10.80 4.66
C ASP A 47 9.24 -9.95 5.92
N VAL A 48 9.67 -8.69 5.86
CA VAL A 48 9.56 -7.76 6.97
C VAL A 48 8.09 -7.52 7.37
N PHE A 49 7.17 -7.46 6.41
CA PHE A 49 5.75 -7.27 6.69
C PHE A 49 5.15 -8.42 7.53
N TYR A 50 5.64 -9.65 7.35
CA TYR A 50 5.21 -10.78 8.19
C TYR A 50 5.94 -10.83 9.53
N SER A 51 7.26 -10.57 9.52
CA SER A 51 8.10 -10.73 10.70
C SER A 51 7.99 -9.60 11.72
N ASP A 52 7.63 -8.39 11.29
CA ASP A 52 7.61 -7.19 12.13
C ASP A 52 6.21 -6.57 12.16
N GLY A 53 5.53 -6.75 13.30
CA GLY A 53 4.18 -6.25 13.52
C GLY A 53 4.08 -4.72 13.56
N HIS A 54 5.13 -4.02 14.01
CA HIS A 54 5.15 -2.56 14.08
C HIS A 54 5.27 -1.96 12.68
N LYS A 55 6.23 -2.44 11.88
CA LYS A 55 6.38 -2.01 10.49
C LYS A 55 5.16 -2.35 9.65
N ARG A 56 4.51 -3.49 9.92
CA ARG A 56 3.23 -3.84 9.29
C ARG A 56 2.15 -2.80 9.60
N ALA A 57 1.99 -2.42 10.86
CA ALA A 57 1.03 -1.40 11.26
C ALA A 57 1.31 -0.05 10.58
N ASP A 58 2.57 0.36 10.49
CA ASP A 58 2.98 1.60 9.81
C ASP A 58 2.64 1.57 8.31
N ILE A 59 2.92 0.45 7.64
CA ILE A 59 2.58 0.24 6.22
C ILE A 59 1.06 0.28 6.01
N MET A 60 0.29 -0.39 6.88
CA MET A 60 -1.17 -0.40 6.82
C MET A 60 -1.75 0.99 7.09
N LEU A 61 -1.21 1.73 8.05
CA LEU A 61 -1.65 3.09 8.39
C LEU A 61 -1.30 4.10 7.29
N LYS A 62 -0.13 4.00 6.66
CA LYS A 62 0.24 4.85 5.51
C LYS A 62 -0.61 4.57 4.27
N ASN A 63 -1.04 3.32 4.10
CA ASN A 63 -2.05 2.98 3.08
C ASN A 63 -3.44 3.52 3.49
N ALA A 64 -3.77 3.49 4.79
CA ALA A 64 -5.00 4.05 5.32
C ALA A 64 -5.07 5.58 5.20
N ASP A 65 -3.97 6.33 5.32
CA ASP A 65 -3.94 7.78 5.05
C ASP A 65 -4.37 8.09 3.61
N SER A 66 -3.95 7.26 2.64
CA SER A 66 -4.33 7.43 1.23
C SER A 66 -5.77 6.97 0.95
N VAL A 67 -6.28 5.94 1.64
CA VAL A 67 -7.69 5.50 1.55
C VAL A 67 -8.64 6.46 2.30
N ALA A 68 -8.28 6.91 3.50
CA ALA A 68 -9.04 7.86 4.29
C ALA A 68 -9.09 9.23 3.59
N LEU A 69 -7.99 9.66 2.96
CA LEU A 69 -7.99 10.83 2.08
C LEU A 69 -8.95 10.64 0.90
N LEU A 70 -8.94 9.48 0.23
CA LEU A 70 -9.86 9.20 -0.87
C LEU A 70 -11.33 9.24 -0.41
N VAL A 71 -11.64 8.61 0.73
CA VAL A 71 -12.98 8.63 1.34
C VAL A 71 -13.39 10.05 1.74
N THR A 72 -12.48 10.84 2.30
CA THR A 72 -12.73 12.25 2.67
C THR A 72 -13.01 13.11 1.43
N LEU A 73 -12.25 12.93 0.36
CA LEU A 73 -12.44 13.64 -0.90
C LEU A 73 -13.74 13.23 -1.61
N LEU A 74 -14.07 11.94 -1.62
CA LEU A 74 -15.33 11.43 -2.18
C LEU A 74 -16.55 11.86 -1.35
N GLY A 75 -16.43 11.87 -0.02
CA GLY A 75 -17.45 12.43 0.87
C GLY A 75 -17.68 13.91 0.56
N ARG A 76 -16.62 14.71 0.44
CA ARG A 76 -16.73 16.12 0.03
C ARG A 76 -17.38 16.30 -1.34
N GLN A 77 -17.01 15.53 -2.36
CA GLN A 77 -17.69 15.59 -3.67
C GLN A 77 -19.18 15.22 -3.59
N ARG A 78 -19.56 14.28 -2.72
CA ARG A 78 -20.97 13.88 -2.54
C ARG A 78 -21.80 14.91 -1.75
N PHE A 79 -21.15 15.74 -0.90
CA PHE A 79 -21.81 16.81 -0.14
C PHE A 79 -21.76 18.19 -0.80
N VAL A 80 -20.97 18.40 -1.86
CA VAL A 80 -21.17 19.53 -2.78
C VAL A 80 -22.33 19.17 -3.72
N LYS A 81 -23.55 19.16 -3.17
CA LYS A 81 -24.76 19.33 -3.97
C LYS A 81 -24.80 20.81 -4.37
N ARG A 82 -25.08 21.06 -5.65
CA ARG A 82 -25.21 22.41 -6.26
C ARG A 82 -25.96 23.41 -5.39
#